data_AF-A0A4Y2H6Y4-F1
#
_entry.id   AF-A0A4Y2H6Y4-F1
#
_cell.length_a   1.000
_cell.length_b   1.000
_cell.length_c   1.000
_cell.angle_alpha   90.00
_cell.angle_beta   90.00
_cell.angle_gamma   90.00
#
_symmetry.space_group_name_H-M   'P 1'
#
loop_
_entity.id
_entity.type
_entity.pdbx_description
1 polymer ?
#
loop_
_entity_poly.entity_id
_entity_poly.type
_entity_poly.pdbx_seq_one_letter_code
_entity_poly.pdbx_strand_id
1 'polypeptide(L)'
;MESLAPPPPLKLNSNHVESWKLWKQLFQLYMDSASLNDKPESQKVAILLHVIGVECLEIYNTFTEVPSASMNDILAKFEAHFVPQRNITYERQRLFFLVQREGQSVDDFITELRKQLRN
;
A
#
# COMPACT_ATOMS: atom_id res chain seq x y z
N MET A 1 -23.23 -5.65 22.14
CA MET A 1 -22.63 -5.65 20.78
C MET A 1 -21.18 -5.26 20.96
N GLU A 2 -20.28 -6.24 20.88
CA GLU A 2 -18.85 -6.01 21.07
C GLU A 2 -18.34 -5.22 19.86
N SER A 3 -17.98 -3.96 20.07
CA SER A 3 -17.35 -3.17 19.02
C SER A 3 -15.99 -3.78 18.72
N LEU A 4 -15.79 -4.26 17.51
CA LEU A 4 -14.47 -4.69 17.05
C LEU A 4 -13.51 -3.50 17.19
N ALA A 5 -12.34 -3.78 17.75
CA ALA A 5 -11.31 -2.76 17.91
C ALA A 5 -10.88 -2.27 16.50
N PRO A 6 -10.66 -0.96 16.31
CA PRO A 6 -10.14 -0.45 15.05
C PRO A 6 -8.79 -1.11 14.75
N PRO A 7 -8.47 -1.36 13.46
CA PRO A 7 -7.19 -1.94 13.11
C PRO A 7 -6.06 -1.00 13.54
N PRO A 8 -4.88 -1.55 13.88
CA PRO A 8 -3.75 -0.73 14.29
C PRO A 8 -3.37 0.25 13.16
N PRO A 9 -2.84 1.43 13.52
CA PRO A 9 -2.42 2.43 12.54
C PRO A 9 -1.38 1.84 11.59
N LEU A 10 -1.40 2.29 10.32
CA LEU A 10 -0.46 1.83 9.32
C LEU A 10 0.95 2.19 9.78
N LYS A 11 1.83 1.19 9.83
CA LYS A 11 3.25 1.40 10.07
C LYS A 11 3.99 1.30 8.75
N LEU A 12 4.54 2.41 8.30
CA LEU A 12 5.36 2.49 7.10
C LEU A 12 6.75 1.88 7.40
N ASN A 13 6.86 0.55 7.24
CA ASN A 13 8.11 -0.19 7.33
C ASN A 13 8.79 -0.30 5.95
N SER A 14 9.95 -0.97 5.88
CA SER A 14 10.74 -1.13 4.65
C SER A 14 10.00 -1.76 3.46
N ASN A 15 8.82 -2.39 3.66
CA ASN A 15 7.96 -2.87 2.59
C ASN A 15 6.59 -2.17 2.63
N HIS A 16 6.58 -0.87 2.27
CA HIS A 16 5.38 -0.03 2.26
C HIS A 16 4.22 -0.62 1.45
N VAL A 17 4.51 -1.38 0.37
CA VAL A 17 3.51 -1.99 -0.51
C VAL A 17 2.75 -3.12 0.19
N GLU A 18 3.47 -4.08 0.80
CA GLU A 18 2.83 -5.19 1.51
C GLU A 18 2.10 -4.71 2.76
N SER A 19 2.69 -3.77 3.50
CA SER A 19 2.06 -3.18 4.68
C SER A 19 0.77 -2.43 4.32
N TRP A 20 0.75 -1.69 3.21
CA TRP A 20 -0.46 -1.07 2.69
C TRP A 20 -1.54 -2.09 2.31
N LYS A 21 -1.18 -3.15 1.58
CA LYS A 21 -2.13 -4.20 1.17
C LYS A 21 -2.77 -4.90 2.37
N LEU A 22 -1.96 -5.28 3.35
CA LEU A 22 -2.43 -5.93 4.58
C LEU A 22 -3.35 -4.99 5.36
N TRP A 23 -2.94 -3.74 5.54
CA TRP A 23 -3.74 -2.75 6.26
C TRP A 23 -5.07 -2.44 5.56
N LYS A 24 -5.07 -2.27 4.24
CA LYS A 24 -6.28 -2.06 3.43
C LYS A 24 -7.28 -3.21 3.62
N GLN A 25 -6.79 -4.45 3.63
CA GLN A 25 -7.63 -5.62 3.89
C GLN A 25 -8.22 -5.60 5.30
N LEU A 26 -7.41 -5.29 6.32
CA LEU A 26 -7.88 -5.17 7.71
C LEU A 26 -8.92 -4.05 7.88
N PHE A 27 -8.69 -2.90 7.24
CA PHE A 27 -9.62 -1.78 7.24
C PHE A 27 -10.97 -2.15 6.61
N GLN A 28 -10.95 -2.88 5.48
CA GLN A 28 -12.16 -3.30 4.80
C GLN A 28 -12.97 -4.30 5.64
N LEU A 29 -12.29 -5.28 6.26
CA LEU A 29 -12.92 -6.20 7.21
C LEU A 29 -13.53 -5.46 8.41
N TYR A 30 -12.86 -4.42 8.92
CA TYR A 30 -13.39 -3.58 10.00
C TYR A 30 -14.65 -2.82 9.56
N MET A 31 -14.65 -2.24 8.37
CA MET A 31 -15.82 -1.53 7.81
C MET A 31 -17.03 -2.45 7.63
N ASP A 32 -16.80 -3.66 7.12
CA ASP A 32 -17.85 -4.67 6.89
C ASP A 32 -18.42 -5.19 8.21
N SER A 33 -17.54 -5.58 9.13
CA SER A 33 -17.91 -6.19 10.41
C SER A 33 -18.57 -5.22 11.40
N ALA A 34 -18.20 -3.95 11.37
CA ALA A 34 -18.83 -2.90 12.16
C ALA A 34 -20.04 -2.25 11.46
N SER A 35 -20.44 -2.75 10.27
CA SER A 35 -21.52 -2.21 9.44
C SER A 35 -21.41 -0.70 9.21
N LEU A 36 -20.18 -0.21 9.06
CA LEU A 36 -19.88 1.22 8.85
C LEU A 36 -20.03 1.64 7.38
N ASN A 37 -20.27 0.67 6.50
CA ASN A 37 -20.49 0.91 5.07
C ASN A 37 -21.79 1.66 4.75
N ASP A 38 -22.79 1.63 5.63
CA ASP A 38 -24.06 2.34 5.42
C ASP A 38 -24.02 3.82 5.86
N LYS A 39 -22.89 4.26 6.44
CA LYS A 39 -22.71 5.65 6.86
C LYS A 39 -22.52 6.60 5.67
N PRO A 40 -22.79 7.90 5.83
CA PRO A 40 -22.46 8.89 4.80
C PRO A 40 -20.96 8.90 4.50
N GLU A 41 -20.59 9.16 3.25
CA GLU A 41 -19.19 9.16 2.79
C GLU A 41 -18.29 10.05 3.65
N SER A 42 -18.76 11.21 4.10
CA SER A 42 -18.02 12.09 4.99
C SER A 42 -17.60 11.41 6.31
N GLN A 43 -18.45 10.57 6.88
CA GLN A 43 -18.12 9.81 8.08
C GLN A 43 -17.14 8.67 7.75
N LYS A 44 -17.28 8.00 6.60
CA LYS A 44 -16.33 6.96 6.18
C LYS A 44 -14.93 7.53 5.99
N VAL A 45 -14.82 8.70 5.37
CA VAL A 45 -13.55 9.41 5.19
C VAL A 45 -12.95 9.80 6.54
N ALA A 46 -13.77 10.33 7.47
CA ALA A 46 -13.29 10.64 8.82
C ALA A 46 -12.78 9.40 9.57
N ILE A 47 -13.48 8.26 9.45
CA ILE A 47 -13.06 6.98 10.04
C ILE A 47 -11.74 6.51 9.40
N LEU A 48 -11.62 6.59 8.08
CA LEU A 48 -10.39 6.24 7.36
C LEU A 48 -9.20 7.05 7.89
N LEU A 49 -9.33 8.38 7.94
CA LEU A 49 -8.26 9.29 8.39
C LEU A 49 -7.93 9.13 9.88
N HIS A 50 -8.90 8.75 10.70
CA HIS A 50 -8.68 8.48 12.11
C HIS A 50 -7.90 7.17 12.34
N VAL A 51 -8.23 6.12 11.58
CA VAL A 51 -7.69 4.77 11.76
C VAL A 51 -6.33 4.59 11.07
N ILE A 52 -6.08 5.28 9.95
CA ILE A 52 -4.86 5.14 9.17
C ILE A 52 -3.61 5.64 9.91
N GLY A 53 -3.78 6.58 10.84
CA GLY A 53 -2.71 7.11 11.68
C GLY A 53 -2.11 8.43 11.20
N VAL A 54 -1.31 9.06 12.07
CA VAL A 54 -0.80 10.43 11.89
C VAL A 54 0.11 10.57 10.67
N GLU A 55 1.02 9.62 10.44
CA GLU A 55 1.94 9.64 9.28
C GLU A 55 1.18 9.69 7.94
N CYS A 56 0.09 8.94 7.83
CA CYS A 56 -0.72 8.92 6.61
C CYS A 56 -1.62 10.16 6.50
N LEU A 57 -1.99 10.77 7.61
CA LEU A 57 -2.71 12.03 7.63
C LEU A 57 -1.84 13.19 7.12
N GLU A 58 -0.54 13.18 7.42
CA GLU A 58 0.42 14.12 6.82
C GLU A 58 0.51 13.93 5.30
N ILE A 59 0.58 12.69 4.82
CA ILE A 59 0.54 12.38 3.38
C ILE A 59 -0.77 12.87 2.76
N TYR A 60 -1.91 12.64 3.42
CA TYR A 60 -3.21 13.11 2.95
C TYR A 60 -3.26 14.63 2.76
N ASN A 61 -2.65 15.39 3.67
CA ASN A 61 -2.57 16.85 3.57
C ASN A 61 -1.72 17.33 2.38
N THR A 62 -0.88 16.47 1.80
CA THR A 62 -0.16 16.78 0.55
C THR A 62 -1.01 16.62 -0.70
N PHE A 63 -2.15 15.92 -0.61
CA PHE A 63 -3.05 15.75 -1.74
C PHE A 63 -3.83 17.06 -1.98
N THR A 64 -3.55 17.73 -3.08
CA THR A 64 -4.11 19.06 -3.43
C THR A 64 -5.56 19.03 -3.93
N GLU A 65 -6.12 17.86 -4.23
CA GLU A 65 -7.46 17.68 -4.80
C GLU A 65 -8.33 16.76 -3.95
N VAL A 66 -8.89 17.26 -2.85
CA VAL A 66 -9.75 16.44 -1.97
C VAL A 66 -11.18 16.93 -1.69
N PRO A 67 -11.79 17.95 -2.35
CA PRO A 67 -13.03 18.49 -1.78
C PRO A 67 -14.26 17.58 -1.87
N SER A 68 -14.25 16.51 -2.69
CA SER A 68 -15.41 15.63 -2.88
C SER A 68 -15.04 14.18 -3.25
N ALA A 69 -13.88 13.71 -2.79
CA ALA A 69 -13.43 12.33 -3.04
C ALA A 69 -14.17 11.34 -2.14
N SER A 70 -14.70 10.25 -2.71
CA SER A 70 -15.25 9.13 -1.95
C SER A 70 -14.16 8.45 -1.12
N MET A 71 -14.52 7.66 -0.10
CA MET A 71 -13.55 6.88 0.66
C MET A 71 -12.66 6.02 -0.26
N ASN A 72 -13.26 5.46 -1.32
CA ASN A 72 -12.56 4.64 -2.30
C ASN A 72 -11.56 5.44 -3.14
N ASP A 73 -11.87 6.69 -3.50
CA ASP A 73 -10.95 7.55 -4.24
C ASP A 73 -9.72 7.90 -3.40
N ILE A 74 -9.93 8.16 -2.11
CA ILE A 74 -8.83 8.43 -1.17
C ILE A 74 -7.95 7.18 -1.01
N LEU A 75 -8.56 6.00 -0.85
CA LEU A 75 -7.84 4.73 -0.83
C LEU A 75 -7.04 4.50 -2.12
N ALA A 76 -7.59 4.85 -3.29
CA ALA A 76 -6.88 4.74 -4.57
C ALA A 76 -5.69 5.71 -4.66
N LYS A 77 -5.82 6.94 -4.15
CA LYS A 77 -4.71 7.90 -4.07
C LYS A 77 -3.60 7.41 -3.15
N PHE A 78 -3.94 6.87 -1.99
CA PHE A 78 -2.97 6.24 -1.10
C PHE A 78 -2.31 5.02 -1.75
N GLU A 79 -3.07 4.20 -2.46
CA GLU A 79 -2.52 3.06 -3.20
C GLU A 79 -1.53 3.51 -4.27
N ALA A 80 -1.83 4.57 -5.02
CA ALA A 80 -0.89 5.15 -5.99
C ALA A 80 0.36 5.76 -5.34
N HIS A 81 0.23 6.28 -4.11
CA HIS A 81 1.34 6.85 -3.35
C HIS A 81 2.25 5.77 -2.74
N PHE A 82 1.68 4.75 -2.09
CA PHE A 82 2.43 3.67 -1.43
C PHE A 82 2.89 2.58 -2.38
N VAL A 83 2.15 2.36 -3.46
CA VAL A 83 2.52 1.47 -4.55
C VAL A 83 2.90 2.36 -5.72
N PRO A 84 4.13 2.91 -5.75
CA PRO A 84 4.61 3.57 -6.96
C PRO A 84 4.42 2.57 -8.09
N GLN A 85 3.75 3.00 -9.17
CA GLN A 85 3.57 2.16 -10.34
C GLN A 85 4.94 1.61 -10.70
N ARG A 86 5.09 0.29 -10.55
CA ARG A 86 6.34 -0.40 -10.85
C ARG A 86 6.79 0.06 -12.23
N ASN A 87 7.87 0.81 -12.30
CA ASN A 87 8.34 1.33 -13.57
C ASN A 87 8.91 0.15 -14.35
N ILE A 88 8.07 -0.46 -15.18
CA ILE A 88 8.39 -1.65 -15.96
C ILE A 88 9.66 -1.41 -16.78
N THR A 89 9.86 -0.18 -17.28
CA THR A 89 11.07 0.21 -18.02
C THR A 89 12.31 0.14 -17.14
N TYR A 90 12.25 0.67 -15.92
CA TYR A 90 13.36 0.62 -14.96
C TYR A 90 13.68 -0.82 -14.53
N GLU A 91 12.67 -1.62 -14.17
CA GLU A 91 12.87 -3.02 -13.77
C GLU A 91 13.39 -3.88 -14.93
N ARG A 92 12.89 -3.67 -16.15
CA ARG A 92 13.44 -4.31 -17.36
C ARG A 92 14.89 -3.92 -17.58
N GLN A 93 15.20 -2.63 -17.49
CA GLN A 93 16.57 -2.14 -17.64
C GLN A 93 17.50 -2.78 -16.60
N ARG A 94 17.06 -2.86 -15.34
CA ARG A 94 17.83 -3.51 -14.26
C ARG A 94 18.04 -5.00 -14.52
N LEU A 95 17.05 -5.69 -15.08
CA LEU A 95 17.17 -7.09 -15.52
C LEU A 95 18.15 -7.23 -16.70
N PHE A 96 18.09 -6.33 -17.69
CA PHE A 96 19.00 -6.32 -18.84
C PHE A 96 20.46 -6.03 -18.46
N PHE A 97 20.68 -5.33 -17.35
CA PHE A 97 22.02 -5.07 -16.82
C PHE A 97 22.58 -6.18 -15.92
N LEU A 98 21.78 -7.21 -15.58
CA LEU A 98 22.31 -8.37 -14.86
C LEU A 98 23.14 -9.24 -15.80
N VAL A 99 24.44 -9.33 -15.50
CA VAL A 99 25.38 -10.20 -16.18
C VAL A 99 25.97 -11.15 -15.14
N GLN A 100 26.08 -12.43 -15.49
CA GLN A 100 26.76 -13.41 -14.64
C GLN A 100 28.20 -12.97 -14.42
N ARG A 101 28.60 -12.85 -13.15
CA ARG A 101 29.96 -12.41 -12.81
C ARG A 101 30.96 -13.54 -13.02
N GLU A 102 32.19 -13.17 -13.30
CA GLU A 102 33.28 -14.13 -13.41
C GLU A 102 33.47 -14.89 -12.08
N GLY A 103 33.35 -16.22 -12.12
CA GLY A 103 33.39 -17.08 -10.93
C GLY A 103 32.05 -17.25 -10.18
N GLN A 104 30.96 -16.61 -10.62
CA GLN A 104 29.62 -16.84 -10.04
C GLN A 104 29.05 -18.18 -10.55
N SER A 105 28.52 -19.00 -9.64
CA SER A 105 27.83 -20.23 -10.03
C SER A 105 26.54 -19.92 -10.80
N VAL A 106 26.15 -20.84 -11.68
CA VAL A 106 24.91 -20.70 -12.46
C VAL A 106 23.69 -20.67 -11.53
N ASP A 107 23.69 -21.46 -10.46
CA ASP A 107 22.58 -21.51 -9.50
C ASP A 107 22.44 -20.20 -8.70
N ASP A 108 23.55 -19.56 -8.33
CA ASP A 108 23.52 -18.26 -7.66
C ASP A 108 23.00 -17.16 -8.59
N PHE A 109 23.41 -17.19 -9.86
CA PHE A 109 22.92 -16.24 -10.87
C PHE A 109 21.42 -16.42 -11.14
N ILE A 110 20.95 -17.67 -11.27
CA ILE A 110 19.52 -17.98 -11.41
C ILE A 110 18.73 -17.51 -10.18
N THR A 111 19.30 -17.65 -8.98
CA THR A 111 18.68 -17.19 -7.73
C THR A 111 18.55 -15.67 -7.69
N GLU A 112 19.57 -14.94 -8.12
CA GLU A 112 19.57 -13.48 -8.22
C GLU A 112 18.53 -12.97 -9.23
N LEU A 113 18.47 -13.61 -10.41
CA LEU A 113 17.43 -13.36 -11.42
C LEU A 113 16.02 -13.59 -10.88
N ARG A 114 15.80 -14.72 -10.20
CA ARG A 114 14.49 -15.05 -9.61
C ARG A 114 14.08 -14.10 -8.50
N LYS A 115 15.04 -13.56 -7.75
CA LYS A 115 14.79 -12.54 -6.72
C LYS A 115 14.38 -11.22 -7.35
N GLN A 116 15.06 -10.81 -8.43
CA GLN A 116 14.75 -9.61 -9.19
C GLN A 116 13.39 -9.67 -9.92
N LEU A 117 12.99 -10.85 -10.40
CA LEU A 117 11.67 -11.06 -11.02
C LEU A 117 10.50 -11.03 -10.01
N ARG A 118 10.78 -11.21 -8.71
CA ARG A 118 9.76 -11.29 -7.65
C ARG A 118 9.46 -9.95 -6.98
N ASN A 119 10.39 -9.00 -7.07
CA ASN A 119 10.16 -7.57 -6.83
C ASN A 119 9.32 -6.99 -7.97
#